data_AF-A0ABD7LN77-F1
#
_entry.id   AF-A0ABD7LN77-F1
#
_cell.length_a   1.000
_cell.length_b   1.000
_cell.length_c   1.000
_cell.angle_alpha   90.00
_cell.angle_beta   90.00
_cell.angle_gamma   90.00
#
_symmetry.space_group_name_H-M   'P 1'
#
loop_
_entity.id
_entity.type
_entity.pdbx_description
1 polymer ?
#
loop_
_entity_poly.entity_id
_entity_poly.type
_entity_poly.pdbx_seq_one_letter_code
_entity_poly.pdbx_strand_id
1 'polypeptide(L)'
;MPIKITDLSLPKETLEKEYQVVNVTRWQKEGEILGWSYECILPKLRYEKISVKVKSEHPVITPEELTQQGLAIITFTNLVIVPWGRSNGQFVSYGLSATADTATLIPRKQGTTTQN
;
A
#
# COMPACT_ATOMS: atom_id res chain seq x y z
N MET A 1 6.41 25.10 -16.20
CA MET A 1 5.12 24.41 -16.41
C MET A 1 4.45 24.23 -15.06
N PRO A 2 3.18 24.66 -14.88
CA PRO A 2 2.46 24.41 -13.64
C PRO A 2 2.05 22.93 -13.55
N ILE A 3 2.34 22.27 -12.44
CA ILE A 3 1.85 20.92 -12.14
C ILE A 3 0.45 21.07 -11.53
N LYS A 4 -0.55 20.45 -12.15
CA LYS A 4 -1.92 20.43 -11.63
C LYS A 4 -2.13 19.18 -10.77
N ILE A 5 -3.04 19.27 -9.80
CA ILE A 5 -3.35 18.11 -8.95
C ILE A 5 -3.97 16.94 -9.72
N THR A 6 -4.64 17.23 -10.84
CA THR A 6 -5.14 16.24 -11.79
C THR A 6 -4.02 15.41 -12.41
N ASP A 7 -2.84 16.00 -12.59
CA ASP A 7 -1.67 15.30 -13.14
C ASP A 7 -1.09 14.28 -12.15
N LEU A 8 -1.47 14.40 -10.87
CA LEU A 8 -1.07 13.51 -9.78
C LEU A 8 -2.21 12.57 -9.35
N SER A 9 -3.37 12.63 -10.00
CA SER A 9 -4.49 11.74 -9.69
C SER A 9 -4.35 10.42 -10.44
N LEU A 10 -4.46 9.30 -9.72
CA LEU A 10 -4.47 7.97 -10.34
C LEU A 10 -5.90 7.60 -10.75
N PRO A 11 -6.17 7.26 -12.02
CA PRO A 11 -7.47 6.76 -12.44
C PRO A 11 -7.80 5.46 -11.73
N LYS A 12 -9.05 5.29 -11.27
CA LYS A 12 -9.49 4.05 -10.57
C LYS A 12 -9.29 2.79 -11.40
N GLU A 13 -9.34 2.91 -12.73
CA GLU A 13 -9.12 1.81 -13.69
C GLU A 13 -7.68 1.28 -13.67
N THR A 14 -6.73 2.14 -13.29
CA THR A 14 -5.31 1.76 -13.17
C THR A 14 -4.98 1.10 -11.84
N LEU A 15 -5.90 1.18 -10.86
CA LEU A 15 -5.74 0.52 -9.57
C LEU A 15 -5.86 -1.01 -9.73
N GLU A 16 -5.10 -1.70 -8.90
CA GLU A 16 -5.08 -3.16 -8.88
C GLU A 16 -6.09 -3.68 -7.88
N LYS A 17 -6.57 -4.90 -8.08
CA LYS A 17 -7.43 -5.57 -7.09
C LYS A 17 -6.60 -6.23 -5.99
N GLU A 18 -5.41 -6.67 -6.36
CA GLU A 18 -4.48 -7.40 -5.53
C GLU A 18 -3.14 -6.67 -5.55
N TYR A 19 -2.52 -6.52 -4.38
CA TYR A 19 -1.30 -5.73 -4.22
C TYR A 19 -0.18 -6.62 -3.69
N GLN A 20 0.96 -6.57 -4.36
CA GLN A 20 2.16 -7.27 -3.91
C GLN A 20 2.86 -6.44 -2.84
N VAL A 21 2.84 -6.94 -1.61
CA VAL A 21 3.49 -6.31 -0.46
C VAL A 21 4.94 -6.77 -0.37
N VAL A 22 5.83 -5.79 -0.21
CA VAL A 22 7.28 -6.01 -0.08
C VAL A 22 7.85 -5.54 1.25
N ASN A 23 7.11 -4.70 1.97
CA ASN A 23 7.50 -4.29 3.31
C ASN A 23 6.26 -3.98 4.16
N VAL A 24 6.33 -4.24 5.47
CA VAL A 24 5.31 -3.88 6.44
C VAL A 24 5.98 -3.14 7.58
N THR A 25 5.48 -1.96 7.89
CA THR A 25 6.01 -1.11 8.96
C THR A 25 4.89 -0.63 9.86
N ARG A 26 5.22 -0.40 11.13
CA ARG A 26 4.26 0.13 12.09
C ARG A 26 4.00 1.61 11.78
N TRP A 27 2.74 1.98 11.63
CA TRP A 27 2.35 3.37 11.44
C TRP A 27 2.09 4.02 12.80
N GLN A 28 2.99 4.93 13.17
CA GLN A 28 2.90 5.70 14.41
C GLN A 28 2.89 7.19 14.13
N LYS A 29 2.23 7.96 15.00
CA LYS A 29 2.29 9.41 15.01
C LYS A 29 2.37 9.88 16.47
N GLU A 30 3.37 10.69 16.80
CA GLU A 30 3.53 11.28 18.14
C GLU A 30 3.53 10.25 19.29
N GLY A 31 4.04 9.04 19.02
CA GLY A 31 4.09 7.93 19.99
C GLY A 31 2.84 7.06 20.05
N GLU A 32 1.74 7.48 19.42
CA GLU A 32 0.52 6.67 19.29
C GLU A 32 0.59 5.75 18.07
N ILE A 33 0.13 4.52 18.25
CA ILE A 33 0.10 3.51 17.18
C ILE A 33 -1.23 3.65 16.46
N LEU A 34 -1.16 4.21 15.26
CA LEU A 34 -2.34 4.44 14.43
C LEU A 34 -2.67 3.22 13.56
N GLY A 35 -1.69 2.37 13.28
CA GLY A 35 -1.89 1.08 12.65
C GLY A 35 -0.67 0.57 11.92
N TRP A 36 -0.86 0.15 10.67
CA TRP A 36 0.16 -0.52 9.86
C TRP A 36 0.26 0.09 8.46
N SER A 37 1.48 0.18 7.96
CA SER A 37 1.83 0.67 6.63
C SER A 37 2.36 -0.49 5.79
N TYR A 38 1.70 -0.76 4.68
CA TYR A 38 2.06 -1.79 3.72
C TYR A 38 2.70 -1.14 2.49
N GLU A 39 3.98 -1.39 2.26
CA GLU A 39 4.65 -0.98 1.01
C GLU A 39 4.30 -1.98 -0.07
N CYS A 40 3.58 -1.51 -1.08
CA CYS A 40 3.07 -2.30 -2.19
C CYS A 40 3.72 -1.86 -3.49
N ILE A 41 4.00 -2.80 -4.37
CA ILE A 41 4.43 -2.52 -5.75
C ILE A 41 3.19 -2.43 -6.64
N LEU A 42 3.19 -1.45 -7.55
CA LEU A 42 2.19 -1.28 -8.60
C LEU A 42 2.77 -1.69 -9.97
N PRO A 43 2.66 -2.97 -10.36
CA PRO A 43 3.09 -3.43 -11.69
C PRO A 43 2.58 -2.56 -12.84
N LYS A 44 1.31 -2.14 -12.80
CA LYS A 44 0.70 -1.32 -13.87
C LYS A 44 1.28 0.09 -13.96
N LEU A 45 1.89 0.59 -12.89
CA LEU A 45 2.48 1.92 -12.82
C LEU A 45 4.01 1.84 -12.85
N ARG A 46 4.58 1.07 -13.79
CA ARG A 46 6.04 0.91 -13.94
C ARG A 46 6.75 0.47 -12.65
N TYR A 47 6.10 -0.39 -11.86
CA TYR A 47 6.64 -0.91 -10.59
C TYR A 47 6.92 0.17 -9.54
N GLU A 48 6.21 1.29 -9.59
CA GLU A 48 6.22 2.30 -8.54
C GLU A 48 5.75 1.70 -7.21
N LYS A 49 6.31 2.22 -6.11
CA LYS A 49 5.97 1.79 -4.75
C LYS A 49 5.01 2.76 -4.11
N ILE A 50 4.00 2.22 -3.43
CA ILE A 50 3.06 3.00 -2.60
C ILE A 50 3.04 2.47 -1.18
N SER A 51 2.96 3.37 -0.21
CA SER A 51 2.73 3.04 1.20
C SER A 51 1.24 3.20 1.50
N VAL A 52 0.56 2.07 1.70
CA VAL A 52 -0.85 2.02 2.07
C VAL A 52 -0.97 1.94 3.58
N LYS A 53 -1.60 2.95 4.19
CA LYS A 53 -1.82 3.02 5.63
C LYS A 53 -3.19 2.47 5.98
N VAL A 54 -3.22 1.53 6.92
CA VAL A 54 -4.44 0.89 7.43
C VAL A 54 -4.48 1.07 8.94
N LYS A 55 -5.61 1.55 9.45
CA LYS A 55 -5.83 1.63 10.89
C LYS A 55 -6.22 0.24 11.40
N SER A 56 -5.34 -0.38 12.16
CA SER A 56 -5.54 -1.72 12.72
C SER A 56 -4.62 -1.94 13.91
N GLU A 57 -5.07 -2.67 14.93
CA GLU A 57 -4.23 -3.05 16.07
C GLU A 57 -3.13 -4.03 15.64
N HIS A 58 -3.50 -5.01 14.81
CA HIS A 58 -2.60 -6.08 14.35
C HIS A 58 -2.38 -5.99 12.83
N PRO A 59 -1.17 -6.36 12.35
CA PRO A 59 -0.93 -6.45 10.92
C PRO A 59 -1.57 -7.73 10.37
N VAL A 60 -1.89 -7.70 9.10
CA VAL A 60 -2.44 -8.87 8.38
C VAL A 60 -1.33 -9.86 8.02
N ILE A 61 -0.10 -9.37 7.89
CA ILE A 61 1.13 -10.15 7.80
C ILE A 61 2.23 -9.42 8.56
N THR A 62 2.96 -10.14 9.40
CA THR A 62 4.08 -9.57 10.15
C THR A 62 5.31 -9.37 9.25
N PRO A 63 6.22 -8.43 9.56
CA PRO A 63 7.47 -8.27 8.83
C PRO A 63 8.29 -9.58 8.76
N GLU A 64 8.25 -10.38 9.82
CA GLU A 64 8.94 -11.67 9.91
C GLU A 64 8.35 -12.69 8.94
N GLU A 65 7.02 -12.85 8.93
CA GLU A 65 6.32 -13.74 7.99
C GLU A 65 6.54 -13.31 6.55
N LEU A 66 6.51 -12.00 6.27
CA LEU A 66 6.77 -11.48 4.94
C LEU A 66 8.19 -11.80 4.48
N THR A 67 9.17 -11.68 5.37
CA THR A 67 10.58 -12.01 5.07
C THR A 67 10.74 -13.50 4.75
N GLN A 68 10.04 -14.38 5.49
CA GLN A 68 10.06 -15.83 5.24
C GLN A 68 9.37 -16.22 3.93
N GLN A 69 8.23 -15.60 3.60
CA GLN A 69 7.48 -15.87 2.37
C GLN A 69 8.08 -15.17 1.15
N GLY A 70 8.91 -14.15 1.37
CA GLY A 70 9.52 -13.27 0.36
C GLY A 70 8.55 -12.26 -0.25
N LEU A 71 7.28 -12.66 -0.47
CA LEU A 71 6.24 -11.87 -1.11
C LEU A 71 4.87 -12.25 -0.58
N ALA A 72 4.04 -11.25 -0.27
CA ALA A 72 2.65 -11.44 0.12
C ALA A 72 1.70 -10.68 -0.81
N ILE A 73 0.50 -11.23 -1.01
CA ILE A 73 -0.54 -10.60 -1.82
C ILE A 73 -1.67 -10.17 -0.88
N ILE A 74 -2.00 -8.88 -0.88
CA ILE A 74 -3.04 -8.30 -0.03
C ILE A 74 -4.07 -7.58 -0.89
N THR A 75 -5.33 -7.67 -0.48
CA THR A 75 -6.42 -6.83 -0.98
C THR A 75 -6.77 -5.76 0.03
N PHE A 76 -7.03 -4.55 -0.44
CA PHE A 76 -7.46 -3.43 0.39
C PHE A 76 -8.94 -3.11 0.15
N THR A 77 -9.71 -2.95 1.23
CA THR A 77 -11.09 -2.49 1.16
C THR A 77 -11.12 -0.97 1.23
N ASN A 78 -11.90 -0.34 0.34
CA ASN A 78 -12.03 1.12 0.26
C ASN A 78 -10.68 1.84 0.16
N LEU A 79 -9.77 1.34 -0.68
CA LEU A 79 -8.50 2.02 -0.94
C LEU A 79 -8.76 3.40 -1.55
N VAL A 80 -8.31 4.43 -0.84
CA VAL A 80 -8.33 5.82 -1.26
C VAL A 80 -6.91 6.28 -1.47
N ILE A 81 -6.60 6.68 -2.72
CA ILE A 81 -5.32 7.31 -3.06
C ILE A 81 -5.59 8.77 -3.39
N VAL A 82 -4.97 9.67 -2.64
CA VAL A 82 -5.11 11.11 -2.84
C VAL A 82 -3.74 11.75 -3.04
N PRO A 83 -3.60 12.65 -4.02
CA PRO A 83 -2.42 13.48 -4.12
C PRO A 83 -2.37 14.48 -2.95
N TRP A 84 -1.18 14.75 -2.45
CA TRP A 84 -0.95 15.80 -1.47
C TRP A 84 0.22 16.67 -1.94
N GLY A 85 0.17 17.94 -1.55
CA GLY A 85 1.23 18.90 -1.75
C GLY A 85 1.46 19.68 -0.46
N ARG A 86 2.72 19.97 -0.15
CA ARG A 86 3.12 20.86 0.94
C ARG A 86 4.12 21.86 0.41
N SER A 87 3.93 23.12 0.75
CA SER A 87 4.91 24.18 0.51
C SER A 87 5.51 24.58 1.85
N ASN A 88 6.84 24.47 1.95
CA ASN A 88 7.62 24.93 3.10
C ASN A 88 8.48 26.13 2.67
N GLY A 89 7.84 27.21 2.23
CA GLY A 89 8.51 28.39 1.71
C GLY A 89 9.14 28.15 0.35
N GLN A 90 10.46 27.90 0.30
CA GLN A 90 11.21 27.75 -0.96
C GLN A 90 10.99 26.40 -1.67
N PHE A 91 10.51 25.37 -0.96
CA PHE A 91 10.33 24.04 -1.52
C PHE A 91 8.86 23.63 -1.56
N VAL A 92 8.46 23.01 -2.67
CA VAL A 92 7.17 22.35 -2.84
C VAL A 92 7.42 20.85 -2.91
N SER A 93 6.90 20.11 -1.94
CA SER A 93 6.88 18.65 -1.95
C SER A 93 5.49 18.20 -2.34
N TYR A 94 5.39 17.23 -3.23
CA TYR A 94 4.13 16.60 -3.59
C TYR A 94 4.30 15.09 -3.66
N GLY A 95 3.21 14.36 -3.49
CA GLY A 95 3.24 12.90 -3.51
C GLY A 95 1.84 12.32 -3.42
N LEU A 96 1.78 11.00 -3.26
CA LEU A 96 0.55 10.27 -3.06
C LEU A 96 0.43 9.83 -1.61
N SER A 97 -0.78 9.88 -1.07
CA SER A 97 -1.14 9.25 0.18
C SER A 97 -2.16 8.17 -0.13
N ALA A 98 -1.89 6.94 0.30
CA ALA A 98 -2.80 5.83 0.17
C ALA A 98 -3.27 5.37 1.55
N THR A 99 -4.58 5.32 1.72
CA THR A 99 -5.23 4.86 2.96
C THR A 99 -6.32 3.86 2.62
N ALA A 100 -6.47 2.81 3.42
CA ALA A 100 -7.55 1.84 3.28
C ALA A 100 -8.18 1.53 4.63
N ASP A 101 -9.43 1.08 4.62
CA ASP A 101 -10.17 0.75 5.83
C ASP A 101 -9.67 -0.57 6.41
N THR A 102 -9.49 -1.58 5.56
CA THR A 102 -9.02 -2.91 5.96
C THR A 102 -8.07 -3.48 4.92
N ALA A 103 -7.19 -4.38 5.37
CA ALA A 103 -6.35 -5.22 4.53
C ALA A 103 -6.72 -6.69 4.73
N THR A 104 -6.62 -7.50 3.70
CA THR A 104 -6.88 -8.95 3.77
C THR A 104 -5.81 -9.71 2.98
N LEU A 105 -5.15 -10.66 3.64
CA LEU A 105 -4.15 -11.52 3.02
C LEU A 105 -4.87 -12.48 2.07
N ILE A 106 -4.44 -12.52 0.82
CA ILE A 106 -4.86 -13.59 -0.09
C ILE A 106 -3.90 -14.76 0.12
N PRO A 107 -4.37 -15.88 0.69
CA PRO A 107 -3.52 -17.07 0.77
C PRO A 107 -3.20 -17.50 -0.66
N ARG A 108 -1.91 -17.73 -0.96
CA ARG A 108 -1.55 -18.43 -2.21
C ARG A 108 -2.31 -19.75 -2.19
N LYS A 109 -3.17 -19.98 -3.17
CA LYS A 109 -3.68 -21.33 -3.45
C LYS A 109 -2.47 -22.22 -3.64
N GLN A 110 -2.10 -22.99 -2.62
CA GLN A 110 -1.28 -24.16 -2.80
C GLN A 110 -2.03 -25.01 -3.82
N GLY A 111 -1.43 -25.23 -4.98
CA GLY A 111 -1.96 -26.17 -5.94
C GLY A 111 -2.11 -27.50 -5.21
N THR A 112 -3.35 -27.94 -5.03
CA THR A 112 -3.64 -29.33 -4.70
C THR A 112 -3.18 -30.16 -5.90
N THR A 113 -1.92 -30.60 -5.87
CA THR A 113 -1.47 -31.74 -6.65
C THR A 113 -2.15 -32.95 -6.01
N THR A 114 -3.37 -33.23 -6.48
CA THR A 114 -4.04 -34.51 -6.24
C THR A 114 -3.17 -35.58 -6.89
N GLN A 115 -2.38 -36.27 -6.07
CA GLN A 115 -1.84 -37.58 -6.43
C GLN A 115 -3.02 -38.54 -6.46
N ASN A 116 -3.28 -39.13 -7.62
CA ASN A 116 -3.91 -40.44 -7.81
C ASN A 116 -3.46 -41.00 -9.16
#